data_AF-A0A1X1FGM1-F1
#
_entry.id   AF-A0A1X1FGM1-F1
#
_cell.length_a   1.000
_cell.length_b   1.000
_cell.length_c   1.000
_cell.angle_alpha   90.00
_cell.angle_beta   90.00
_cell.angle_gamma   90.00
#
_symmetry.space_group_name_H-M   'P 1'
#
loop_
_entity.id
_entity.type
_entity.pdbx_description
1 polymer ?
#
loop_
_entity_poly.entity_id
_entity_poly.type
_entity_poly.pdbx_seq_one_letter_code
_entity_poly.pdbx_strand_id
1 'polypeptide(L)'
;MRGQVIQREKQIDVWLGSPARHLITDSETSAVMGVQIERNGQLVNIQARNGVVMSMGGFENNTEYIQNFIGVPKLKVIGTLYNKGDGIRMAQEVGASLWHMKSFEGFSFNTGFTFENPEEDRGKFILSPWPDLSHGSIFVAADDGSRYVREDESGRHGHAFEGGSWKNPTVFSHPHLIFDETQYHQIEENGELPYSEFFNITVKANTIEELAEKIKANPITLKQTMQHFNRFSNDGVDLALGRSGDSMRAFDDGPYYATPLATAMLNTQGGAKRDEQARVLDAQNNPIPHLYSAGEFGGINANQYNGGGNLAECLIFGKIAGENAAAVKQDLEAKLDQSAKENVNLGGNDLASASVLSHYSTGKDQYLGVSEAGIGGRVIVRITYSDDQLKKVEVLEEHESEDVGQKAMDQLPKTMVELNTYEVDSVTGASTSSRALKSAVKDAEQKAKHATEN
;
A
#
# COMPACT_ATOMS: atom_id res chain seq x y z
N MET A 1 18.87 10.48 -9.64
CA MET A 1 18.82 10.08 -8.22
C MET A 1 18.91 8.57 -8.04
N ARG A 2 17.91 7.75 -8.43
CA ARG A 2 17.94 6.27 -8.26
C ARG A 2 19.25 5.63 -8.72
N GLY A 3 19.74 5.96 -9.92
CA GLY A 3 21.02 5.42 -10.41
C GLY A 3 22.25 5.77 -9.54
N GLN A 4 22.25 6.92 -8.87
CA GLN A 4 23.33 7.30 -7.94
C GLN A 4 23.24 6.53 -6.62
N VAL A 5 22.03 6.18 -6.17
CA VAL A 5 21.84 5.32 -4.99
C VAL A 5 22.35 3.91 -5.29
N ILE A 6 21.98 3.35 -6.46
CA ILE A 6 22.45 2.03 -6.91
C ILE A 6 23.98 1.99 -7.01
N GLN A 7 24.62 3.03 -7.56
CA GLN A 7 26.09 3.12 -7.62
C GLN A 7 26.77 3.12 -6.24
N ARG A 8 26.03 3.43 -5.18
CA ARG A 8 26.50 3.50 -3.79
C ARG A 8 25.94 2.38 -2.93
N GLU A 9 25.31 1.35 -3.51
CA GLU A 9 24.70 0.24 -2.75
C GLU A 9 25.66 -0.38 -1.72
N LYS A 10 26.95 -0.50 -2.07
CA LYS A 10 28.00 -1.06 -1.20
C LYS A 10 28.41 -0.14 -0.05
N GLN A 11 27.93 1.10 -0.04
CA GLN A 11 28.17 2.10 1.00
C GLN A 11 26.93 2.34 1.87
N ILE A 12 25.83 1.63 1.59
CA ILE A 12 24.56 1.76 2.30
C ILE A 12 24.29 0.44 2.98
N ASP A 13 24.35 0.40 4.30
CA ASP A 13 23.94 -0.77 5.06
C ASP A 13 22.42 -0.77 5.22
N VAL A 14 21.78 -1.88 4.84
CA VAL A 14 20.35 -2.10 5.04
C VAL A 14 20.16 -3.31 5.94
N TRP A 15 19.42 -3.10 7.02
CA TRP A 15 19.11 -4.12 8.01
C TRP A 15 17.61 -4.36 8.04
N LEU A 16 17.19 -5.52 7.52
CA LEU A 16 15.82 -6.03 7.61
C LEU A 16 15.59 -6.65 8.99
N GLY A 17 14.33 -6.87 9.37
CA GLY A 17 13.98 -7.46 10.67
C GLY A 17 14.59 -6.72 11.87
N SER A 18 14.78 -5.41 11.73
CA SER A 18 15.50 -4.57 12.68
C SER A 18 14.66 -3.37 13.14
N PRO A 19 13.48 -3.60 13.76
CA PRO A 19 12.57 -2.53 14.10
C PRO A 19 13.21 -1.53 15.07
N ALA A 20 13.10 -0.23 14.73
CA ALA A 20 13.41 0.85 15.64
C ALA A 20 12.37 0.91 16.76
N ARG A 21 12.84 1.11 18.00
CA ARG A 21 12.00 1.11 19.20
C ARG A 21 11.90 2.49 19.83
N HIS A 22 13.03 3.17 20.00
CA HIS A 22 13.13 4.47 20.68
C HIS A 22 14.15 5.38 20.02
N LEU A 23 13.88 6.70 20.04
CA LEU A 23 14.89 7.70 19.77
C LEU A 23 15.74 7.91 21.02
N ILE A 24 17.04 8.12 20.84
CA ILE A 24 17.97 8.40 21.94
C ILE A 24 18.25 9.90 21.90
N THR A 25 17.95 10.62 22.98
CA THR A 25 18.12 12.07 23.08
C THR A 25 19.12 12.48 24.14
N ASP A 26 19.83 13.57 23.91
CA ASP A 26 20.60 14.26 24.94
C ASP A 26 19.67 14.98 25.93
N SER A 27 19.90 14.81 27.24
CA SER A 27 19.02 15.37 28.26
C SER A 27 19.14 16.89 28.45
N GLU A 28 20.22 17.50 27.99
CA GLU A 28 20.45 18.95 28.13
C GLU A 28 19.99 19.72 26.89
N THR A 29 20.27 19.19 25.70
CA THR A 29 20.02 19.88 24.42
C THR A 29 18.80 19.34 23.66
N SER A 30 18.23 18.21 24.11
CA SER A 30 17.18 17.46 23.40
C SER A 30 17.58 17.00 21.99
N ALA A 31 18.88 17.04 21.68
CA ALA A 31 19.43 16.56 20.42
C ALA A 31 19.22 15.05 20.26
N VAL A 32 18.75 14.61 19.10
CA VAL A 32 18.66 13.17 18.78
C VAL A 32 20.06 12.65 18.46
N MET A 33 20.54 11.74 19.31
CA MET A 33 21.87 11.13 19.27
C MET A 33 21.91 9.80 18.51
N GLY A 34 20.74 9.22 18.23
CA GLY A 34 20.67 7.87 17.67
C GLY A 34 19.32 7.20 17.87
N VAL A 35 19.30 5.89 17.68
CA VAL A 35 18.10 5.05 17.73
C VAL A 35 18.42 3.74 18.44
N GLN A 36 17.50 3.27 19.29
CA GLN A 36 17.51 1.89 19.76
C GLN A 36 16.75 1.01 18.76
N ILE A 37 17.37 -0.08 18.35
CA ILE A 37 16.75 -1.09 17.47
C ILE A 37 16.74 -2.45 18.19
N GLU A 38 15.85 -3.33 17.75
CA GLU A 38 15.91 -4.74 18.08
C GLU A 38 16.38 -5.52 16.84
N ARG A 39 17.49 -6.25 16.93
CA ARG A 39 18.01 -7.05 15.81
C ARG A 39 18.56 -8.37 16.34
N ASN A 40 18.24 -9.48 15.68
CA ASN A 40 18.64 -10.83 16.10
C ASN A 40 18.28 -11.14 17.56
N GLY A 41 17.14 -10.64 18.04
CA GLY A 41 16.68 -10.81 19.43
C GLY A 41 17.45 -9.98 20.47
N GLN A 42 18.29 -9.03 20.04
CA GLN A 42 19.06 -8.14 20.92
C GLN A 42 18.62 -6.69 20.76
N LEU A 43 18.44 -6.00 21.87
CA LEU A 43 18.27 -4.55 21.88
C LEU A 43 19.64 -3.88 21.82
N VAL A 44 19.84 -3.03 20.81
CA VAL A 44 21.10 -2.34 20.58
C VAL A 44 20.87 -0.88 20.25
N ASN A 45 21.78 -0.04 20.74
CA ASN A 45 21.74 1.41 20.50
C ASN A 45 22.69 1.74 19.34
N ILE A 46 22.15 2.37 18.30
CA ILE A 46 22.92 2.86 17.16
C ILE A 46 23.09 4.36 17.32
N GLN A 47 24.34 4.78 17.52
CA GLN A 47 24.68 6.19 17.58
C GLN A 47 24.73 6.80 16.18
N ALA A 48 23.98 7.88 15.97
CA ALA A 48 24.03 8.68 14.77
C ALA A 48 25.04 9.82 14.94
N ARG A 49 25.92 10.02 13.95
CA ARG A 49 26.94 11.09 14.01
C ARG A 49 26.38 12.48 13.72
N ASN A 50 25.39 12.55 12.81
CA ASN A 50 24.92 13.82 12.26
C ASN A 50 23.38 13.97 12.30
N GLY A 51 22.63 12.87 12.36
CA GLY A 51 21.19 12.91 12.56
C GLY A 51 20.47 11.63 12.19
N VAL A 52 19.18 11.59 12.51
CA VAL A 52 18.27 10.47 12.26
C VAL A 52 17.16 10.93 11.33
N VAL A 53 16.90 10.17 10.26
CA VAL A 53 15.80 10.39 9.34
C VAL A 53 14.72 9.34 9.56
N MET A 54 13.51 9.77 9.88
CA MET A 54 12.35 8.89 10.06
C MET A 54 11.55 8.80 8.75
N SER A 55 11.55 7.62 8.14
CA SER A 55 10.78 7.28 6.93
C SER A 55 9.87 6.07 7.18
N MET A 56 9.05 6.17 8.23
CA MET A 56 8.40 5.03 8.90
C MET A 56 6.96 4.75 8.43
N GLY A 57 6.56 5.29 7.29
CA GLY A 57 5.19 5.14 6.79
C GLY A 57 4.13 5.77 7.72
N GLY A 58 2.91 5.26 7.63
CA GLY A 58 1.75 5.72 8.37
C GLY A 58 1.29 4.78 9.49
N PHE A 59 -0.02 4.77 9.74
CA PHE A 59 -0.69 3.97 10.76
C PHE A 59 -1.96 3.27 10.26
N GLU A 60 -2.03 3.01 8.95
CA GLU A 60 -3.17 2.43 8.25
C GLU A 60 -3.69 1.15 8.89
N ASN A 61 -2.81 0.32 9.44
CA ASN A 61 -3.16 -0.95 10.06
C ASN A 61 -3.08 -0.92 11.60
N ASN A 62 -3.35 0.25 12.20
CA ASN A 62 -3.47 0.40 13.65
C ASN A 62 -4.90 0.83 14.03
N THR A 63 -5.70 -0.14 14.48
CA THR A 63 -7.11 0.08 14.87
C THR A 63 -7.26 1.14 15.96
N GLU A 64 -6.39 1.17 16.96
CA GLU A 64 -6.44 2.18 18.02
C GLU A 64 -6.24 3.58 17.45
N TYR A 65 -5.26 3.75 16.55
CA TYR A 65 -4.98 5.05 15.95
C TYR A 65 -6.04 5.47 14.94
N ILE A 66 -6.63 4.54 14.19
CA ILE A 66 -7.81 4.82 13.36
C ILE A 66 -8.94 5.38 14.23
N GLN A 67 -9.24 4.75 15.35
CA GLN A 67 -10.32 5.18 16.23
C GLN A 67 -10.00 6.51 16.93
N ASN A 68 -8.78 6.68 17.42
CA ASN A 68 -8.39 7.87 18.18
C ASN A 68 -8.11 9.10 17.32
N PHE A 69 -7.48 8.94 16.15
CA PHE A 69 -7.07 10.06 15.30
C PHE A 69 -8.01 10.33 14.12
N ILE A 70 -8.47 9.28 13.44
CA ILE A 70 -9.40 9.45 12.30
C ILE A 70 -10.83 9.58 12.80
N GLY A 71 -11.19 8.81 13.83
CA GLY A 71 -12.50 8.87 14.48
C GLY A 71 -13.55 7.98 13.80
N VAL A 72 -13.14 6.84 13.25
CA VAL A 72 -14.02 5.89 12.54
C VAL A 72 -13.86 4.47 13.11
N PRO A 73 -14.90 3.60 13.03
CA PRO A 73 -14.89 2.33 13.74
C PRO A 73 -13.85 1.34 13.20
N LYS A 74 -13.73 1.25 11.88
CA LYS A 74 -12.75 0.44 11.15
C LYS A 74 -12.58 0.97 9.74
N LEU A 75 -11.48 0.59 9.10
CA LEU A 75 -11.20 0.78 7.68
C LEU A 75 -10.53 -0.48 7.15
N LYS A 76 -10.71 -0.77 5.86
CA LYS A 76 -10.04 -1.91 5.22
C LYS A 76 -8.77 -1.42 4.55
N VAL A 77 -7.62 -1.85 5.07
CA VAL A 77 -6.32 -1.48 4.51
C VAL A 77 -6.17 -2.09 3.14
N ILE A 78 -5.90 -1.25 2.14
CA ILE A 78 -5.48 -1.68 0.79
C ILE A 78 -3.99 -1.40 0.59
N GLY A 79 -3.33 -0.67 1.48
CA GLY A 79 -1.87 -0.50 1.51
C GLY A 79 -1.14 -1.67 2.18
N THR A 80 0.04 -1.40 2.74
CA THR A 80 0.79 -2.39 3.52
C THR A 80 0.15 -2.64 4.89
N LEU A 81 0.12 -3.91 5.33
CA LEU A 81 -0.35 -4.28 6.68
C LEU A 81 0.69 -3.98 7.79
N TYR A 82 1.90 -3.55 7.41
CA TYR A 82 2.99 -3.30 8.34
C TYR A 82 3.01 -1.86 8.88
N ASN A 83 2.23 -0.94 8.31
CA ASN A 83 2.13 0.44 8.81
C ASN A 83 1.25 0.50 10.07
N LYS A 84 1.90 0.41 11.23
CA LYS A 84 1.25 0.37 12.55
C LYS A 84 1.47 1.63 13.39
N GLY A 85 2.10 2.67 12.83
CA GLY A 85 2.32 3.94 13.51
C GLY A 85 3.48 3.96 14.51
N ASP A 86 4.45 3.04 14.41
CA ASP A 86 5.62 3.02 15.32
C ASP A 86 6.38 4.35 15.34
N GLY A 87 6.49 5.01 14.18
CA GLY A 87 7.10 6.33 14.07
C GLY A 87 6.34 7.41 14.84
N ILE A 88 5.01 7.33 14.94
CA ILE A 88 4.19 8.31 15.67
C ILE A 88 4.52 8.26 17.15
N ARG A 89 4.54 7.05 17.74
CA ARG A 89 4.93 6.87 19.14
C ARG A 89 6.33 7.42 19.40
N MET A 90 7.30 7.05 18.56
CA MET A 90 8.68 7.53 18.68
C MET A 90 8.81 9.05 18.56
N ALA A 91 8.00 9.69 17.69
CA ALA A 91 7.98 11.14 17.56
C ALA A 91 7.35 11.82 18.79
N GLN A 92 6.27 11.24 19.34
CA GLN A 92 5.67 11.73 20.58
C GLN A 92 6.63 11.64 21.77
N GLU A 93 7.44 10.57 21.86
CA GLU A 93 8.45 10.38 22.92
C GLU A 93 9.45 11.54 23.01
N VAL A 94 9.75 12.21 21.89
CA VAL A 94 10.68 13.34 21.82
C VAL A 94 9.97 14.70 21.73
N GLY A 95 8.66 14.75 22.00
CA GLY A 95 7.88 15.98 22.02
C GLY A 95 7.56 16.56 20.64
N ALA A 96 7.64 15.76 19.58
CA ALA A 96 7.28 16.21 18.24
C ALA A 96 5.79 16.55 18.15
N SER A 97 5.50 17.64 17.45
CA SER A 97 4.16 17.95 16.98
C SER A 97 3.70 16.91 15.97
N LEU A 98 2.46 16.45 16.10
CA LEU A 98 1.79 15.69 15.07
C LEU A 98 0.91 16.62 14.22
N TRP A 99 0.78 16.32 12.93
CA TRP A 99 -0.14 17.03 12.03
C TRP A 99 -0.90 16.05 11.13
N HIS A 100 -2.02 16.52 10.58
CA HIS A 100 -2.85 15.80 9.60
C HIS A 100 -3.35 14.41 10.04
N MET A 101 -3.40 14.15 11.35
CA MET A 101 -3.72 12.84 11.92
C MET A 101 -5.11 12.28 11.53
N LYS A 102 -6.05 13.14 11.15
CA LYS A 102 -7.38 12.71 10.66
C LYS A 102 -7.39 12.38 9.15
N SER A 103 -6.37 12.84 8.42
CA SER A 103 -6.33 12.76 6.96
C SER A 103 -5.86 11.39 6.51
N PHE A 104 -6.63 10.79 5.62
CA PHE A 104 -6.28 9.58 4.93
C PHE A 104 -6.83 9.58 3.52
N GLU A 105 -6.26 8.74 2.68
CA GLU A 105 -6.74 8.55 1.33
C GLU A 105 -7.24 7.13 1.14
N GLY A 106 -8.31 7.02 0.36
CA GLY A 106 -8.76 5.74 -0.17
C GLY A 106 -8.31 5.60 -1.62
N PHE A 107 -8.94 4.68 -2.33
CA PHE A 107 -8.92 4.72 -3.79
C PHE A 107 -10.05 3.90 -4.41
N SER A 108 -10.32 2.70 -3.90
CA SER A 108 -11.12 1.76 -4.68
C SER A 108 -12.57 2.23 -4.90
N PHE A 109 -13.10 1.85 -6.07
CA PHE A 109 -14.14 2.48 -6.92
C PHE A 109 -14.31 4.02 -6.84
N ASN A 110 -13.17 4.68 -6.65
CA ASN A 110 -12.79 6.10 -6.61
C ASN A 110 -13.59 7.07 -5.74
N THR A 111 -14.64 6.63 -5.06
CA THR A 111 -15.19 7.31 -3.88
C THR A 111 -14.70 6.71 -2.55
N GLY A 112 -13.95 5.60 -2.56
CA GLY A 112 -13.20 5.12 -1.39
C GLY A 112 -13.69 3.79 -0.81
N PHE A 113 -14.22 2.89 -1.63
CA PHE A 113 -14.73 1.58 -1.23
C PHE A 113 -13.89 0.43 -1.75
N THR A 114 -13.78 -0.64 -0.99
CA THR A 114 -13.33 -1.96 -1.45
C THR A 114 -14.39 -2.99 -1.08
N PHE A 115 -14.31 -4.18 -1.66
CA PHE A 115 -15.07 -5.32 -1.14
C PHE A 115 -14.52 -5.77 0.21
N GLU A 116 -15.42 -6.17 1.09
CA GLU A 116 -15.08 -6.78 2.38
C GLU A 116 -15.17 -8.30 2.24
N ASN A 117 -14.01 -8.95 2.08
CA ASN A 117 -13.90 -10.40 2.11
C ASN A 117 -13.25 -10.82 3.45
N PRO A 118 -13.93 -11.61 4.30
CA PRO A 118 -13.37 -12.07 5.57
C PRO A 118 -12.19 -13.04 5.40
N GLU A 119 -12.05 -13.68 4.24
CA GLU A 119 -10.92 -14.56 3.91
C GLU A 119 -9.66 -13.77 3.48
N GLU A 120 -9.77 -12.45 3.32
CA GLU A 120 -8.66 -11.57 2.94
C GLU A 120 -8.33 -10.58 4.06
N ASP A 121 -7.08 -10.57 4.54
CA ASP A 121 -6.65 -9.60 5.55
C ASP A 121 -6.65 -8.15 4.99
N ARG A 122 -6.25 -8.02 3.72
CA ARG A 122 -6.08 -6.74 3.00
C ARG A 122 -7.17 -6.59 1.94
N GLY A 123 -7.72 -5.39 1.77
CA GLY A 123 -8.64 -5.08 0.68
C GLY A 123 -7.92 -4.98 -0.67
N LYS A 124 -8.64 -5.13 -1.76
CA LYS A 124 -8.06 -5.09 -3.11
C LYS A 124 -7.98 -3.69 -3.67
N PHE A 125 -6.84 -3.39 -4.27
CA PHE A 125 -6.63 -2.14 -5.01
C PHE A 125 -7.18 -2.29 -6.42
N ILE A 126 -8.37 -1.75 -6.66
CA ILE A 126 -9.09 -1.92 -7.92
C ILE A 126 -8.97 -0.64 -8.74
N LEU A 127 -8.07 -0.69 -9.73
CA LEU A 127 -7.68 0.47 -10.54
C LEU A 127 -8.62 0.72 -11.72
N SER A 128 -9.14 -0.35 -12.32
CA SER A 128 -10.03 -0.26 -13.47
C SER A 128 -11.41 0.22 -13.03
N PRO A 129 -12.03 1.19 -13.74
CA PRO A 129 -13.44 1.48 -13.57
C PRO A 129 -14.24 0.19 -13.72
N TRP A 130 -15.24 0.01 -12.87
CA TRP A 130 -16.20 -1.08 -13.02
C TRP A 130 -17.57 -0.45 -13.28
N PRO A 131 -17.89 -0.14 -14.56
CA PRO A 131 -19.07 0.64 -14.91
C PRO A 131 -20.37 0.01 -14.40
N ASP A 132 -20.43 -1.32 -14.35
CA ASP A 132 -21.59 -2.06 -13.85
C ASP A 132 -21.90 -1.80 -12.37
N LEU A 133 -20.94 -1.26 -11.59
CA LEU A 133 -21.20 -0.87 -10.19
C LEU A 133 -21.73 0.56 -10.04
N SER A 134 -21.91 1.27 -11.16
CA SER A 134 -22.32 2.67 -11.21
C SER A 134 -23.56 2.92 -12.09
N HIS A 135 -24.06 1.88 -12.77
CA HIS A 135 -25.19 1.97 -13.70
C HIS A 135 -26.21 0.85 -13.45
N GLY A 136 -27.49 1.17 -13.67
CA GLY A 136 -28.61 0.23 -13.57
C GLY A 136 -29.24 0.17 -12.18
N SER A 137 -29.75 -1.01 -11.83
CA SER A 137 -30.47 -1.26 -10.57
C SER A 137 -29.48 -1.62 -9.47
N ILE A 138 -28.68 -0.64 -9.07
CA ILE A 138 -27.61 -0.83 -8.09
C ILE A 138 -27.44 0.40 -7.21
N PHE A 139 -27.27 0.21 -5.90
CA PHE A 139 -26.95 1.29 -4.96
C PHE A 139 -26.12 0.83 -3.77
N VAL A 140 -25.49 1.77 -3.07
CA VAL A 140 -24.74 1.48 -1.83
C VAL A 140 -25.61 1.81 -0.61
N ALA A 141 -25.80 0.80 0.25
CA ALA A 141 -26.53 0.89 1.51
C ALA A 141 -25.57 1.04 2.69
N ALA A 142 -25.93 1.88 3.66
CA ALA A 142 -25.33 1.96 5.00
C ALA A 142 -25.82 0.80 5.89
N ASP A 143 -25.34 0.77 7.14
CA ASP A 143 -25.67 -0.27 8.12
C ASP A 143 -27.18 -0.45 8.36
N ASP A 144 -27.96 0.62 8.24
CA ASP A 144 -29.41 0.59 8.43
C ASP A 144 -30.22 0.30 7.16
N GLY A 145 -29.56 0.22 6.00
CA GLY A 145 -30.19 0.03 4.69
C GLY A 145 -30.46 1.33 3.91
N SER A 146 -30.10 2.50 4.44
CA SER A 146 -30.25 3.79 3.74
C SER A 146 -29.11 4.06 2.75
N ARG A 147 -29.36 4.84 1.69
CA ARG A 147 -28.31 5.31 0.76
C ARG A 147 -27.60 6.55 1.31
N TYR A 148 -26.30 6.66 1.05
CA TYR A 148 -25.46 7.76 1.55
C TYR A 148 -24.36 8.23 0.58
N VAL A 149 -24.20 7.56 -0.57
CA VAL A 149 -23.26 7.96 -1.63
C VAL A 149 -23.93 7.89 -2.99
N ARG A 150 -23.52 8.78 -3.88
CA ARG A 150 -23.93 8.79 -5.27
C ARG A 150 -23.05 7.82 -6.07
N GLU A 151 -23.64 6.75 -6.61
CA GLU A 151 -22.88 5.63 -7.18
C GLU A 151 -22.35 5.88 -8.60
N ASP A 152 -22.90 6.87 -9.33
CA ASP A 152 -22.42 7.31 -10.64
C ASP A 152 -21.34 8.41 -10.55
N GLU A 153 -20.93 8.78 -9.33
CA GLU A 153 -19.93 9.83 -9.13
C GLU A 153 -18.50 9.34 -9.36
N SER A 154 -17.75 10.09 -10.17
CA SER A 154 -16.29 10.00 -10.18
C SER A 154 -15.73 10.71 -8.95
N GLY A 155 -15.16 9.96 -8.02
CA GLY A 155 -14.52 10.55 -6.86
C GLY A 155 -13.06 10.98 -7.08
N ARG A 156 -12.41 11.44 -6.01
CA ARG A 156 -11.04 11.95 -5.99
C ARG A 156 -10.19 11.21 -4.96
N HIS A 157 -9.61 10.08 -5.34
CA HIS A 157 -8.71 9.31 -4.47
C HIS A 157 -9.37 8.90 -3.15
N GLY A 158 -10.60 8.38 -3.25
CA GLY A 158 -11.38 8.01 -2.07
C GLY A 158 -12.21 9.14 -1.44
N HIS A 159 -12.45 10.20 -2.20
CA HIS A 159 -13.30 11.32 -1.82
C HIS A 159 -14.53 11.43 -2.72
N ALA A 160 -15.71 11.58 -2.13
CA ALA A 160 -16.95 11.94 -2.80
C ALA A 160 -17.23 13.44 -2.64
N PHE A 161 -18.00 14.03 -3.55
CA PHE A 161 -18.40 15.42 -3.47
C PHE A 161 -19.62 15.57 -2.56
N GLU A 162 -19.46 16.31 -1.48
CA GLU A 162 -20.51 16.55 -0.51
C GLU A 162 -20.51 18.04 -0.09
N GLY A 163 -21.63 18.71 -0.31
CA GLY A 163 -21.86 20.07 0.22
C GLY A 163 -20.85 21.12 -0.26
N GLY A 164 -20.32 20.99 -1.48
CA GLY A 164 -19.35 21.93 -2.05
C GLY A 164 -17.87 21.56 -1.84
N SER A 165 -17.58 20.43 -1.19
CA SER A 165 -16.21 19.97 -0.93
C SER A 165 -16.05 18.49 -1.24
N TRP A 166 -14.81 18.05 -1.50
CA TRP A 166 -14.46 16.64 -1.58
C TRP A 166 -14.08 16.13 -0.19
N LYS A 167 -14.71 15.04 0.25
CA LYS A 167 -14.49 14.41 1.56
C LYS A 167 -14.51 12.90 1.42
N ASN A 168 -13.82 12.18 2.30
CA ASN A 168 -14.09 10.75 2.45
C ASN A 168 -15.57 10.55 2.78
N PRO A 169 -16.27 9.59 2.16
CA PRO A 169 -17.63 9.24 2.55
C PRO A 169 -17.73 8.91 4.04
N THR A 170 -18.92 9.09 4.60
CA THR A 170 -19.20 8.63 5.97
C THR A 170 -18.89 7.14 6.07
N VAL A 171 -18.12 6.76 7.09
CA VAL A 171 -17.66 5.38 7.29
C VAL A 171 -18.68 4.63 8.13
N PHE A 172 -19.21 3.55 7.56
CA PHE A 172 -20.13 2.63 8.21
C PHE A 172 -19.46 1.26 8.44
N SER A 173 -20.00 0.44 9.35
CA SER A 173 -19.34 -0.81 9.75
C SER A 173 -19.56 -1.95 8.77
N HIS A 174 -20.72 -1.96 8.11
CA HIS A 174 -21.20 -3.02 7.22
C HIS A 174 -21.96 -2.43 6.02
N PRO A 175 -21.35 -1.54 5.21
CA PRO A 175 -21.98 -1.08 3.99
C PRO A 175 -22.10 -2.23 2.98
N HIS A 176 -23.14 -2.20 2.16
CA HIS A 176 -23.39 -3.23 1.14
C HIS A 176 -23.74 -2.59 -0.19
N LEU A 177 -23.27 -3.20 -1.28
CA LEU A 177 -23.75 -2.93 -2.63
C LEU A 177 -24.99 -3.77 -2.89
N ILE A 178 -26.13 -3.16 -3.22
CA ILE A 178 -27.42 -3.82 -3.40
C ILE A 178 -27.82 -3.77 -4.87
N PHE A 179 -28.25 -4.89 -5.45
CA PHE A 179 -28.67 -4.97 -6.85
C PHE A 179 -29.68 -6.10 -7.14
N ASP A 180 -30.34 -6.06 -8.30
CA ASP A 180 -31.33 -7.07 -8.73
C ASP A 180 -30.73 -8.17 -9.66
N GLU A 181 -31.55 -9.13 -10.05
CA GLU A 181 -31.14 -10.26 -10.91
C GLU A 181 -30.71 -9.82 -12.32
N THR A 182 -31.37 -8.83 -12.90
CA THR A 182 -30.96 -8.28 -14.19
C THR A 182 -29.57 -7.66 -14.11
N GLN A 183 -29.26 -6.92 -13.03
CA GLN A 183 -27.92 -6.37 -12.80
C GLN A 183 -26.89 -7.48 -12.55
N TYR A 184 -27.26 -8.52 -11.79
CA TYR A 184 -26.40 -9.68 -11.56
C TYR A 184 -25.95 -10.30 -12.88
N HIS A 185 -26.89 -10.59 -13.79
CA HIS A 185 -26.58 -11.19 -15.08
C HIS A 185 -25.77 -10.26 -15.98
N GLN A 186 -26.04 -8.95 -15.95
CA GLN A 186 -25.21 -7.98 -16.67
C GLN A 186 -23.74 -8.03 -16.22
N ILE A 187 -23.48 -8.09 -14.92
CA ILE A 187 -22.12 -8.22 -14.37
C ILE A 187 -21.48 -9.55 -14.80
N GLU A 188 -22.26 -10.64 -14.78
CA GLU A 188 -21.80 -11.99 -15.13
C GLU A 188 -21.45 -12.11 -16.63
N GLU A 189 -22.29 -11.56 -17.51
CA GLU A 189 -22.12 -11.61 -18.96
C GLU A 189 -20.93 -10.78 -19.46
N ASN A 190 -20.58 -9.69 -18.76
CA ASN A 190 -19.44 -8.85 -19.10
C ASN A 190 -18.08 -9.54 -18.89
N GLY A 191 -18.03 -10.67 -18.17
CA GLY A 191 -16.85 -11.53 -18.10
C GLY A 191 -15.81 -11.10 -17.06
N GLU A 192 -14.61 -10.70 -17.49
CA GLU A 192 -13.44 -10.50 -16.61
C GLU A 192 -13.70 -9.47 -15.50
N LEU A 193 -14.01 -9.95 -14.30
CA LEU A 193 -14.27 -9.14 -13.12
C LEU A 193 -12.96 -8.50 -12.62
N PRO A 194 -12.96 -7.18 -12.34
CA PRO A 194 -11.85 -6.55 -11.61
C PRO A 194 -11.57 -7.19 -10.24
N TYR A 195 -12.55 -7.89 -9.67
CA TYR A 195 -12.42 -8.70 -8.46
C TYR A 195 -13.07 -10.08 -8.64
N SER A 196 -12.26 -11.14 -8.66
CA SER A 196 -12.70 -12.51 -9.01
C SER A 196 -13.67 -13.12 -7.99
N GLU A 197 -13.53 -12.76 -6.71
CA GLU A 197 -14.36 -13.32 -5.63
C GLU A 197 -15.72 -12.62 -5.49
N PHE A 198 -16.03 -11.63 -6.32
CA PHE A 198 -17.24 -10.81 -6.22
C PHE A 198 -18.51 -11.65 -6.04
N PHE A 199 -18.73 -12.65 -6.90
CA PHE A 199 -19.90 -13.52 -6.80
C PHE A 199 -19.84 -14.45 -5.59
N ASN A 200 -18.65 -14.88 -5.16
CA ASN A 200 -18.47 -15.77 -4.01
C ASN A 200 -18.87 -15.09 -2.69
N ILE A 201 -18.62 -13.78 -2.55
CA ILE A 201 -18.98 -13.00 -1.37
C ILE A 201 -20.40 -12.39 -1.45
N THR A 202 -21.13 -12.59 -2.55
CA THR A 202 -22.45 -11.99 -2.77
C THR A 202 -23.55 -12.88 -2.19
N VAL A 203 -24.44 -12.28 -1.40
CA VAL A 203 -25.61 -12.98 -0.84
C VAL A 203 -26.86 -12.73 -1.69
N LYS A 204 -27.68 -13.77 -1.88
CA LYS A 204 -28.95 -13.73 -2.63
C LYS A 204 -30.14 -13.88 -1.69
N ALA A 205 -31.25 -13.18 -1.95
CA ALA A 205 -32.54 -13.37 -1.27
C ALA A 205 -33.71 -13.18 -2.24
N ASN A 206 -34.87 -13.79 -1.96
CA ASN A 206 -36.03 -13.70 -2.86
C ASN A 206 -36.79 -12.39 -2.67
N THR A 207 -36.75 -11.82 -1.47
CA THR A 207 -37.39 -10.54 -1.14
C THR A 207 -36.37 -9.56 -0.55
N ILE A 208 -36.67 -8.25 -0.64
CA ILE A 208 -35.78 -7.22 -0.10
C ILE A 208 -35.72 -7.26 1.43
N GLU A 209 -36.80 -7.69 2.09
CA GLU A 209 -36.85 -7.89 3.53
C GLU A 209 -35.98 -9.06 3.97
N GLU A 210 -36.03 -10.20 3.26
CA GLU A 210 -35.11 -11.32 3.50
C GLU A 210 -33.65 -10.91 3.27
N LEU A 211 -33.38 -10.06 2.26
CA LEU A 211 -32.04 -9.53 2.03
C LEU A 211 -31.57 -8.68 3.21
N ALA A 212 -32.43 -7.79 3.71
CA ALA A 212 -32.14 -6.93 4.86
C ALA A 212 -31.76 -7.75 6.10
N GLU A 213 -32.50 -8.82 6.39
CA GLU A 213 -32.17 -9.73 7.50
C GLU A 213 -30.79 -10.37 7.34
N LYS A 214 -30.44 -10.84 6.14
CA LYS A 214 -29.14 -11.46 5.86
C LYS A 214 -27.97 -10.50 6.06
N ILE A 215 -28.12 -9.25 5.63
CA ILE A 215 -27.08 -8.21 5.78
C ILE A 215 -27.17 -7.45 7.11
N LYS A 216 -28.13 -7.81 7.98
CA LYS A 216 -28.40 -7.17 9.28
C LYS A 216 -28.81 -5.69 9.19
N ALA A 217 -29.41 -5.29 8.06
CA ALA A 217 -30.01 -3.97 7.87
C ALA A 217 -31.45 -3.92 8.41
N ASN A 218 -32.04 -2.73 8.47
CA ASN A 218 -33.46 -2.59 8.82
C ASN A 218 -34.35 -2.94 7.61
N PRO A 219 -35.25 -3.94 7.69
CA PRO A 219 -36.07 -4.35 6.55
C PRO A 219 -37.00 -3.25 6.01
N ILE A 220 -37.51 -2.40 6.89
CA ILE A 220 -38.40 -1.29 6.52
C ILE A 220 -37.58 -0.21 5.78
N THR A 221 -36.42 0.17 6.33
CA THR A 221 -35.56 1.20 5.74
C THR A 221 -35.02 0.77 4.38
N LEU A 222 -34.53 -0.47 4.24
CA LEU A 222 -33.99 -0.95 2.97
C LEU A 222 -35.08 -1.02 1.89
N LYS A 223 -36.27 -1.53 2.23
CA LYS A 223 -37.42 -1.55 1.32
C LYS A 223 -37.81 -0.14 0.86
N GLN A 224 -37.92 0.81 1.79
CA GLN A 224 -38.23 2.21 1.46
C GLN A 224 -37.16 2.83 0.55
N THR A 225 -35.89 2.52 0.83
CA THR A 225 -34.76 2.99 0.02
C THR A 225 -34.86 2.49 -1.42
N MET A 226 -35.15 1.21 -1.63
CA MET A 226 -35.37 0.64 -2.96
C MET A 226 -36.59 1.25 -3.66
N GLN A 227 -37.71 1.46 -2.94
CA GLN A 227 -38.90 2.10 -3.50
C GLN A 227 -38.63 3.55 -3.94
N HIS A 228 -37.88 4.32 -3.15
CA HIS A 228 -37.46 5.66 -3.52
C HIS A 228 -36.52 5.64 -4.72
N PHE A 229 -35.55 4.73 -4.76
CA PHE A 229 -34.66 4.55 -5.90
C PHE A 229 -35.43 4.29 -7.20
N ASN A 230 -36.39 3.35 -7.18
CA ASN A 230 -37.23 3.04 -8.34
C ASN A 230 -38.04 4.25 -8.80
N ARG A 231 -38.60 5.01 -7.85
CA ARG A 231 -39.31 6.25 -8.17
C ARG A 231 -38.38 7.27 -8.83
N PHE A 232 -37.19 7.49 -8.29
CA PHE A 232 -36.20 8.41 -8.85
C PHE A 232 -35.72 8.02 -10.24
N SER A 233 -35.54 6.72 -10.50
CA SER A 233 -35.23 6.21 -11.84
C SER A 233 -36.33 6.57 -12.83
N ASN A 234 -37.61 6.39 -12.46
CA ASN A 234 -38.76 6.74 -13.32
C ASN A 234 -38.93 8.26 -13.51
N ASP A 235 -38.65 9.04 -12.47
CA ASP A 235 -38.73 10.50 -12.50
C ASP A 235 -37.54 11.13 -13.26
N GLY A 236 -36.49 10.35 -13.57
CA GLY A 236 -35.28 10.78 -14.27
C GLY A 236 -34.28 11.56 -13.41
N VAL A 237 -34.54 11.69 -12.11
CA VAL A 237 -33.68 12.43 -11.17
C VAL A 237 -33.74 11.84 -9.77
N ASP A 238 -32.57 11.62 -9.16
CA ASP A 238 -32.44 11.23 -7.75
C ASP A 238 -32.42 12.47 -6.85
N LEU A 239 -33.54 12.72 -6.18
CA LEU A 239 -33.68 13.86 -5.27
C LEU A 239 -32.97 13.67 -3.93
N ALA A 240 -32.52 12.46 -3.60
CA ALA A 240 -31.79 12.21 -2.35
C ALA A 240 -30.31 12.53 -2.51
N LEU A 241 -29.69 12.10 -3.62
CA LEU A 241 -28.23 12.14 -3.79
C LEU A 241 -27.77 12.77 -5.12
N GLY A 242 -28.68 13.17 -6.01
CA GLY A 242 -28.33 13.83 -7.26
C GLY A 242 -27.68 12.92 -8.31
N ARG A 243 -27.93 11.61 -8.23
CA ARG A 243 -27.62 10.64 -9.29
C ARG A 243 -28.45 10.93 -10.54
N SER A 244 -27.84 10.79 -11.72
CA SER A 244 -28.55 10.97 -12.99
C SER A 244 -29.51 9.82 -13.25
N GLY A 245 -30.76 10.10 -13.61
CA GLY A 245 -31.72 9.07 -14.01
C GLY A 245 -31.25 8.22 -15.21
N ASP A 246 -30.43 8.80 -16.09
CA ASP A 246 -29.82 8.07 -17.22
C ASP A 246 -28.88 6.94 -16.78
N SER A 247 -28.35 7.03 -15.56
CA SER A 247 -27.51 5.97 -14.96
C SER A 247 -28.33 4.94 -14.17
N MET A 248 -29.64 5.10 -14.07
CA MET A 248 -30.51 4.32 -13.18
C MET A 248 -31.50 3.48 -13.97
N ARG A 249 -31.74 2.27 -13.47
CA ARG A 249 -32.86 1.42 -13.87
C ARG A 249 -33.65 1.08 -12.60
N ALA A 250 -34.98 1.06 -12.67
CA ALA A 250 -35.77 0.58 -11.54
C ALA A 250 -35.49 -0.92 -11.30
N PHE A 251 -35.40 -1.30 -10.03
CA PHE A 251 -35.25 -2.70 -9.62
C PHE A 251 -36.44 -3.53 -10.10
N ASP A 252 -36.14 -4.69 -10.65
CA ASP A 252 -37.14 -5.73 -10.96
C ASP A 252 -37.68 -6.39 -9.69
N ASP A 253 -38.77 -7.13 -9.82
CA ASP A 253 -39.20 -8.06 -8.78
C ASP A 253 -38.14 -9.16 -8.65
N GLY A 254 -37.80 -9.50 -7.40
CA GLY A 254 -36.61 -10.28 -7.04
C GLY A 254 -36.38 -11.59 -7.82
N PRO A 255 -35.19 -12.18 -7.65
CA PRO A 255 -34.35 -12.06 -6.46
C PRO A 255 -33.43 -10.84 -6.41
N TYR A 256 -33.01 -10.51 -5.19
CA TYR A 256 -32.12 -9.40 -4.88
C TYR A 256 -30.78 -9.90 -4.30
N TYR A 257 -29.74 -9.11 -4.49
CA TYR A 257 -28.37 -9.46 -4.19
C TYR A 257 -27.71 -8.36 -3.35
N ALA A 258 -26.80 -8.75 -2.45
CA ALA A 258 -25.96 -7.83 -1.71
C ALA A 258 -24.50 -8.31 -1.67
N THR A 259 -23.57 -7.41 -1.95
CA THR A 259 -22.12 -7.67 -1.84
C THR A 259 -21.54 -6.79 -0.73
N PRO A 260 -20.81 -7.35 0.25
CA PRO A 260 -20.28 -6.59 1.37
C PRO A 260 -19.15 -5.65 0.92
N LEU A 261 -19.19 -4.41 1.43
CA LEU A 261 -18.21 -3.37 1.17
C LEU A 261 -17.51 -2.96 2.47
N ALA A 262 -16.37 -2.29 2.33
CA ALA A 262 -15.70 -1.55 3.39
C ALA A 262 -15.11 -0.25 2.83
N THR A 263 -14.94 0.77 3.68
CA THR A 263 -14.17 1.95 3.30
C THR A 263 -12.70 1.59 3.21
N ALA A 264 -12.10 1.85 2.05
CA ALA A 264 -10.72 1.53 1.75
C ALA A 264 -9.77 2.58 2.35
N MET A 265 -8.71 2.10 2.99
CA MET A 265 -7.60 2.89 3.51
C MET A 265 -6.34 2.55 2.70
N LEU A 266 -5.94 3.45 1.80
CA LEU A 266 -4.70 3.30 1.03
C LEU A 266 -3.49 3.73 1.84
N ASN A 267 -3.56 4.94 2.38
CA ASN A 267 -2.48 5.53 3.13
C ASN A 267 -3.01 6.62 4.08
N THR A 268 -2.26 6.91 5.13
CA THR A 268 -2.52 8.04 6.03
C THR A 268 -1.66 9.23 5.63
N GLN A 269 -2.09 10.45 5.94
CA GLN A 269 -1.26 11.65 5.76
C GLN A 269 -0.77 12.20 7.11
N GLY A 270 -1.16 11.56 8.21
CA GLY A 270 -0.80 11.94 9.56
C GLY A 270 0.59 11.50 9.98
N GLY A 271 1.25 12.29 10.82
CA GLY A 271 2.51 11.93 11.45
C GLY A 271 3.26 13.13 12.00
N ALA A 272 4.59 13.02 12.12
CA ALA A 272 5.42 14.09 12.64
C ALA A 272 5.41 15.32 11.71
N LYS A 273 5.09 16.49 12.27
CA LYS A 273 5.15 17.77 11.56
C LYS A 273 6.61 18.10 11.24
N ARG A 274 6.86 18.54 10.01
CA ARG A 274 8.17 18.99 9.57
C ARG A 274 8.13 20.30 8.80
N ASP A 275 9.26 20.99 8.76
CA ASP A 275 9.44 22.19 7.94
C ASP A 275 9.97 21.87 6.53
N GLU A 276 10.22 22.92 5.73
CA GLU A 276 10.74 22.81 4.36
C GLU A 276 12.13 22.19 4.27
N GLN A 277 12.86 22.13 5.37
CA GLN A 277 14.16 21.47 5.49
C GLN A 277 14.06 20.05 6.06
N ALA A 278 12.84 19.52 6.10
CA ALA A 278 12.51 18.19 6.60
C ALA A 278 12.84 18.00 8.09
N ARG A 279 13.07 19.08 8.87
CA ARG A 279 13.32 18.98 10.31
C ARG A 279 12.01 18.76 11.03
N VAL A 280 11.98 17.79 11.94
CA VAL A 280 10.80 17.53 12.77
C VAL A 280 10.64 18.67 13.78
N LEU A 281 9.40 19.12 13.99
CA LEU A 281 9.11 20.27 14.86
C LEU A 281 8.49 19.82 16.19
N ASP A 282 8.86 20.46 17.28
CA ASP A 282 8.25 20.29 18.60
C ASP A 282 6.88 20.98 18.72
N ALA A 283 6.25 20.89 19.90
CA ALA A 283 4.97 21.54 20.20
C ALA A 283 4.99 23.09 20.12
N GLN A 284 6.17 23.71 20.14
CA GLN A 284 6.37 25.15 19.99
C GLN A 284 6.76 25.54 18.55
N ASN A 285 6.81 24.58 17.63
CA ASN A 285 7.29 24.69 16.25
C ASN A 285 8.81 24.98 16.13
N ASN A 286 9.61 24.68 17.15
CA ASN A 286 11.05 24.69 17.00
C ASN A 286 11.52 23.35 16.41
N PRO A 287 12.57 23.35 15.57
CA PRO A 287 13.19 22.12 15.12
C PRO A 287 13.75 21.31 16.30
N ILE A 288 13.38 20.03 16.37
CA ILE A 288 14.04 19.06 17.25
C ILE A 288 15.43 18.78 16.66
N PRO A 289 16.53 19.06 17.40
CA PRO A 289 17.86 18.99 16.81
C PRO A 289 18.20 17.58 16.31
N HIS A 290 18.70 17.52 15.07
CA HIS A 290 19.15 16.31 14.39
C HIS A 290 18.08 15.26 14.07
N LEU A 291 16.81 15.64 14.15
CA LEU A 291 15.69 14.79 13.77
C LEU A 291 15.02 15.29 12.49
N TYR A 292 14.89 14.39 11.52
CA TYR A 292 14.29 14.67 10.23
C TYR A 292 13.23 13.64 9.88
N SER A 293 12.29 13.98 9.01
CA SER A 293 11.30 13.02 8.50
C SER A 293 11.02 13.20 7.01
N ALA A 294 10.57 12.13 6.37
CA ALA A 294 10.22 12.13 4.95
C ALA A 294 9.13 11.10 4.62
N GLY A 295 8.46 11.33 3.49
CA GLY A 295 7.42 10.46 2.96
C GLY A 295 6.09 10.61 3.69
N GLU A 296 5.33 9.52 3.74
CA GLU A 296 3.99 9.45 4.32
C GLU A 296 3.94 9.87 5.80
N PHE A 297 5.06 9.73 6.52
CA PHE A 297 5.17 10.06 7.93
C PHE A 297 5.02 11.57 8.18
N GLY A 298 3.75 12.01 8.29
CA GLY A 298 3.36 13.41 8.31
C GLY A 298 3.30 14.02 6.91
N GLY A 299 2.56 13.41 5.99
CA GLY A 299 2.38 13.88 4.62
C GLY A 299 1.92 15.34 4.48
N ILE A 300 2.43 16.05 3.48
CA ILE A 300 2.01 17.42 3.13
C ILE A 300 0.75 17.45 2.25
N ASN A 301 0.40 16.31 1.65
CA ASN A 301 -0.72 16.15 0.72
C ASN A 301 -2.05 15.86 1.44
N ALA A 302 -2.32 16.55 2.56
CA ALA A 302 -3.46 16.25 3.41
C ALA A 302 -4.81 16.69 2.80
N ASN A 303 -5.85 15.92 3.13
CA ASN A 303 -7.27 16.07 2.79
C ASN A 303 -7.65 15.94 1.31
N GLN A 304 -6.74 16.23 0.39
CA GLN A 304 -6.97 16.10 -1.05
C GLN A 304 -5.67 15.75 -1.75
N TYR A 305 -5.43 14.45 -1.87
CA TYR A 305 -4.27 13.96 -2.61
C TYR A 305 -4.27 14.36 -4.08
N ASN A 306 -3.13 14.89 -4.54
CA ASN A 306 -2.85 15.07 -5.95
C ASN A 306 -2.08 13.85 -6.48
N GLY A 307 -2.59 13.22 -7.54
CA GLY A 307 -1.99 12.04 -8.14
C GLY A 307 -0.47 12.17 -8.35
N GLY A 308 0.30 11.29 -7.71
CA GLY A 308 1.77 11.28 -7.74
C GLY A 308 2.44 12.03 -6.57
N GLY A 309 1.68 12.78 -5.77
CA GLY A 309 2.19 13.64 -4.70
C GLY A 309 2.96 12.90 -3.60
N ASN A 310 2.53 11.69 -3.22
CA ASN A 310 3.10 10.92 -2.11
C ASN A 310 4.44 10.34 -2.56
N LEU A 311 4.52 9.86 -3.80
CA LEU A 311 5.77 9.40 -4.40
C LEU A 311 6.75 10.56 -4.59
N ALA A 312 6.27 11.71 -5.07
CA ALA A 312 7.08 12.91 -5.20
C ALA A 312 7.63 13.36 -3.83
N GLU A 313 6.80 13.34 -2.80
CA GLU A 313 7.14 13.66 -1.43
C GLU A 313 8.22 12.71 -0.87
N CYS A 314 8.09 11.40 -1.06
CA CYS A 314 9.13 10.43 -0.68
C CYS A 314 10.49 10.76 -1.32
N LEU A 315 10.50 11.10 -2.62
CA LEU A 315 11.75 11.40 -3.34
C LEU A 315 12.35 12.76 -2.96
N ILE A 316 11.52 13.80 -2.84
CA ILE A 316 11.95 15.17 -2.59
C ILE A 316 12.37 15.33 -1.12
N PHE A 317 11.50 14.99 -0.17
CA PHE A 317 11.82 15.11 1.24
C PHE A 317 12.82 14.05 1.69
N GLY A 318 12.84 12.86 1.07
CA GLY A 318 13.89 11.86 1.34
C GLY A 318 15.28 12.41 0.99
N LYS A 319 15.41 13.12 -0.13
CA LYS A 319 16.66 13.80 -0.50
C LYS A 319 17.02 14.92 0.49
N ILE A 320 16.08 15.82 0.78
CA ILE A 320 16.30 16.97 1.67
C ILE A 320 16.70 16.49 3.07
N ALA A 321 15.94 15.55 3.64
CA ALA A 321 16.22 14.97 4.95
C ALA A 321 17.59 14.29 4.97
N GLY A 322 17.91 13.49 3.94
CA GLY A 322 19.21 12.83 3.82
C GLY A 322 20.39 13.82 3.74
N GLU A 323 20.27 14.89 2.95
CA GLU A 323 21.31 15.93 2.83
C GLU A 323 21.52 16.68 4.16
N ASN A 324 20.43 17.06 4.83
CA ASN A 324 20.51 17.77 6.10
C ASN A 324 21.02 16.88 7.24
N ALA A 325 20.61 15.61 7.28
CA ALA A 325 21.10 14.62 8.23
C ALA A 325 22.56 14.22 7.97
N ALA A 326 23.06 14.32 6.73
CA ALA A 326 24.45 14.01 6.41
C ALA A 326 25.42 15.17 6.74
N ALA A 327 24.96 16.42 6.76
CA ALA A 327 25.80 17.57 7.08
C ALA A 327 26.41 17.44 8.49
N VAL A 328 27.71 17.74 8.63
CA VAL A 328 28.47 17.55 9.88
C VAL A 328 27.91 18.43 11.01
N LYS A 329 27.78 17.85 12.20
CA LYS A 329 27.24 18.51 13.41
C LYS A 329 28.26 18.46 14.54
N GLN A 330 28.79 19.61 14.93
CA GLN A 330 29.88 19.69 15.91
C GLN A 330 29.45 19.35 17.34
N ASP A 331 28.16 19.54 17.66
CA ASP A 331 27.58 19.29 18.98
C ASP A 331 27.38 17.80 19.28
N LEU A 332 27.17 16.96 18.26
CA LEU A 332 27.11 15.50 18.40
C LEU A 332 28.50 14.87 18.53
N GLU A 333 29.49 15.36 17.78
CA GLU A 333 30.88 14.85 17.82
C GLU A 333 31.50 14.94 19.22
N ALA A 334 31.23 16.04 19.94
CA ALA A 334 31.73 16.25 21.29
C ALA A 334 31.13 15.28 22.34
N LYS A 335 29.97 14.68 22.04
CA LYS A 335 29.23 13.77 22.93
C LYS A 335 29.25 12.31 22.45
N LEU A 336 30.11 11.97 21.49
CA LEU A 336 30.35 10.57 21.10
C LEU A 336 30.91 9.78 22.29
N ASP A 337 30.18 8.77 22.74
CA ASP A 337 30.62 7.92 23.84
C ASP A 337 31.71 6.97 23.33
N GLN A 338 32.96 7.35 23.55
CA GLN A 338 34.12 6.51 23.22
C GLN A 338 34.30 5.32 24.17
N SER A 339 33.44 5.18 25.20
CA SER A 339 33.49 4.11 26.20
C SER A 339 32.59 2.91 25.89
N ALA A 340 31.80 2.96 24.81
CA ALA A 340 31.07 1.81 24.29
C ALA A 340 32.06 0.72 23.84
N LYS A 341 32.30 -0.26 24.72
CA LYS A 341 33.42 -1.21 24.63
C LYS A 341 33.10 -2.51 23.89
N GLU A 342 31.85 -2.79 23.57
CA GLU A 342 31.47 -4.00 22.84
C GLU A 342 30.90 -3.65 21.48
N ASN A 343 31.70 -3.86 20.42
CA ASN A 343 31.18 -3.93 19.07
C ASN A 343 30.28 -5.17 19.00
N VAL A 344 28.98 -4.99 19.18
CA VAL A 344 28.00 -6.04 18.90
C VAL A 344 28.05 -6.32 17.42
N ASN A 345 28.33 -7.57 17.04
CA ASN A 345 28.28 -7.97 15.63
C ASN A 345 26.81 -8.04 15.19
N LEU A 346 26.35 -6.99 14.50
CA LEU A 346 24.99 -6.90 13.97
C LEU A 346 24.84 -7.56 12.60
N GLY A 347 25.86 -8.27 12.11
CA GLY A 347 25.90 -8.79 10.75
C GLY A 347 26.15 -7.72 9.71
N GLY A 348 26.21 -8.14 8.45
CA GLY A 348 26.41 -7.24 7.31
C GLY A 348 25.11 -6.64 6.80
N ASN A 349 25.20 -5.99 5.64
CA ASN A 349 24.05 -5.53 4.87
C ASN A 349 23.21 -6.72 4.39
N ASP A 350 21.95 -6.78 4.79
CA ASP A 350 20.99 -7.84 4.42
C ASP A 350 20.63 -7.79 2.93
N LEU A 351 20.87 -6.63 2.29
CA LEU A 351 20.71 -6.43 0.87
C LEU A 351 22.02 -6.57 0.07
N ALA A 352 23.14 -7.05 0.63
CA ALA A 352 24.31 -7.34 -0.18
C ALA A 352 24.12 -8.64 -0.99
N SER A 353 24.22 -8.59 -2.32
CA SER A 353 23.94 -9.76 -3.19
C SER A 353 24.82 -10.98 -2.87
N ALA A 354 26.06 -10.78 -2.43
CA ALA A 354 26.98 -11.88 -2.09
C ALA A 354 26.59 -12.63 -0.80
N SER A 355 26.01 -11.95 0.20
CA SER A 355 25.54 -12.62 1.41
C SER A 355 24.28 -13.43 1.11
N VAL A 356 23.37 -12.88 0.31
CA VAL A 356 22.09 -13.52 0.02
C VAL A 356 22.21 -14.69 -0.96
N LEU A 357 23.04 -14.58 -2.00
CA LEU A 357 23.28 -15.69 -2.92
C LEU A 357 23.88 -16.93 -2.24
N SER A 358 24.62 -16.75 -1.14
CA SER A 358 25.22 -17.86 -0.37
C SER A 358 24.18 -18.78 0.28
N HIS A 359 22.93 -18.32 0.46
CA HIS A 359 21.84 -19.13 0.98
C HIS A 359 21.25 -20.10 -0.05
N TYR A 360 21.57 -19.93 -1.33
CA TYR A 360 21.01 -20.72 -2.42
C TYR A 360 22.08 -21.65 -2.99
N SER A 361 21.78 -22.95 -3.02
CA SER A 361 22.66 -23.94 -3.63
C SER A 361 22.42 -24.06 -5.14
N THR A 362 23.49 -24.33 -5.87
CA THR A 362 23.46 -24.64 -7.30
C THR A 362 23.94 -26.07 -7.54
N GLY A 363 23.17 -26.83 -8.31
CA GLY A 363 23.58 -28.12 -8.86
C GLY A 363 24.41 -27.98 -10.13
N LYS A 364 24.62 -29.11 -10.81
CA LYS A 364 25.27 -29.13 -12.13
C LYS A 364 24.47 -28.29 -13.13
N ASP A 365 25.16 -27.49 -13.93
CA ASP A 365 24.59 -26.65 -15.01
C ASP A 365 23.57 -25.61 -14.47
N GLN A 366 23.66 -25.27 -13.18
CA GLN A 366 22.80 -24.27 -12.55
C GLN A 366 23.55 -23.01 -12.17
N TYR A 367 22.91 -21.86 -12.41
CA TYR A 367 23.50 -20.55 -12.21
C TYR A 367 22.51 -19.62 -11.54
N LEU A 368 22.99 -18.80 -10.60
CA LEU A 368 22.18 -17.82 -9.90
C LEU A 368 22.30 -16.45 -10.57
N GLY A 369 21.15 -15.77 -10.69
CA GLY A 369 21.04 -14.42 -11.23
C GLY A 369 20.32 -13.50 -10.27
N VAL A 370 20.72 -12.23 -10.22
CA VAL A 370 20.13 -11.23 -9.34
C VAL A 370 19.75 -9.98 -10.12
N SER A 371 18.65 -9.37 -9.73
CA SER A 371 18.23 -8.06 -10.20
C SER A 371 17.65 -7.25 -9.04
N GLU A 372 18.10 -6.00 -8.90
CA GLU A 372 17.55 -5.02 -7.94
C GLU A 372 16.56 -4.06 -8.63
N ALA A 373 16.12 -4.42 -9.83
CA ALA A 373 15.28 -3.55 -10.66
C ALA A 373 13.78 -3.69 -10.39
N GLY A 374 13.37 -4.63 -9.52
CA GLY A 374 11.99 -4.92 -9.17
C GLY A 374 11.26 -3.74 -8.52
N ILE A 375 9.93 -3.76 -8.56
CA ILE A 375 9.12 -2.84 -7.75
C ILE A 375 9.26 -3.23 -6.28
N GLY A 376 9.30 -4.53 -6.00
CA GLY A 376 9.60 -5.11 -4.68
C GLY A 376 11.06 -5.03 -4.27
N GLY A 377 11.93 -4.54 -5.16
CA GLY A 377 13.38 -4.56 -5.00
C GLY A 377 13.99 -5.79 -5.66
N ARG A 378 14.51 -6.71 -4.85
CA ARG A 378 15.31 -7.83 -5.33
C ARG A 378 14.47 -8.93 -5.97
N VAL A 379 14.99 -9.46 -7.08
CA VAL A 379 14.57 -10.73 -7.68
C VAL A 379 15.80 -11.63 -7.82
N ILE A 380 15.74 -12.83 -7.25
CA ILE A 380 16.76 -13.88 -7.42
C ILE A 380 16.17 -15.02 -8.23
N VAL A 381 16.92 -15.46 -9.23
CA VAL A 381 16.58 -16.64 -10.02
C VAL A 381 17.69 -17.68 -9.98
N ARG A 382 17.30 -18.94 -10.13
CA ARG A 382 18.20 -20.02 -10.53
C ARG A 382 17.78 -20.51 -11.90
N ILE A 383 18.71 -20.49 -12.84
CA ILE A 383 18.50 -21.09 -14.15
C ILE A 383 19.21 -22.42 -14.22
N THR A 384 18.66 -23.36 -15.00
CA THR A 384 19.41 -24.52 -15.51
C THR A 384 19.74 -24.23 -16.97
N TYR A 385 21.02 -24.16 -17.32
CA TYR A 385 21.50 -23.82 -18.66
C TYR A 385 22.57 -24.80 -19.09
N SER A 386 22.30 -25.57 -20.15
CA SER A 386 23.22 -26.53 -20.74
C SER A 386 23.04 -26.61 -22.25
N ASP A 387 24.09 -26.95 -22.99
CA ASP A 387 24.04 -27.14 -24.45
C ASP A 387 23.47 -25.91 -25.20
N ASP A 388 23.82 -24.71 -24.75
CA ASP A 388 23.26 -23.43 -25.22
C ASP A 388 21.73 -23.32 -25.16
N GLN A 389 21.13 -24.03 -24.19
CA GLN A 389 19.70 -24.01 -23.96
C GLN A 389 19.34 -23.72 -22.50
N LEU A 390 18.42 -22.77 -22.32
CA LEU A 390 17.75 -22.44 -21.09
C LEU A 390 16.67 -23.50 -20.80
N LYS A 391 16.99 -24.47 -19.94
CA LYS A 391 16.12 -25.62 -19.63
C LYS A 391 15.11 -25.33 -18.53
N LYS A 392 15.44 -24.44 -17.61
CA LYS A 392 14.60 -24.10 -16.45
C LYS A 392 14.93 -22.70 -15.95
N VAL A 393 13.90 -21.99 -15.51
CA VAL A 393 14.02 -20.75 -14.74
C VAL A 393 13.20 -20.93 -13.46
N GLU A 394 13.85 -20.81 -12.32
CA GLU A 394 13.23 -20.87 -10.99
C GLU A 394 13.37 -19.50 -10.32
N VAL A 395 12.26 -18.89 -9.94
CA VAL A 395 12.27 -17.69 -9.10
C VAL A 395 12.46 -18.15 -7.65
N LEU A 396 13.55 -17.71 -7.02
CA LEU A 396 13.95 -18.14 -5.68
C LEU A 396 13.62 -17.10 -4.61
N GLU A 397 13.61 -15.83 -4.98
CA GLU A 397 13.24 -14.70 -4.14
C GLU A 397 12.62 -13.61 -5.01
N GLU A 398 11.51 -13.05 -4.57
CA GLU A 398 10.90 -11.85 -5.13
C GLU A 398 10.00 -11.22 -4.05
N HIS A 399 9.71 -9.93 -4.20
CA HIS A 399 8.85 -9.17 -3.29
C HIS A 399 7.88 -8.27 -4.08
N GLU A 400 7.51 -8.67 -5.29
CA GLU A 400 6.65 -7.90 -6.17
C GLU A 400 5.21 -7.86 -5.66
N SER A 401 4.41 -6.94 -6.20
CA SER A 401 2.99 -6.85 -5.85
C SER A 401 2.24 -8.15 -6.21
N GLU A 402 1.55 -8.74 -5.24
CA GLU A 402 0.75 -9.97 -5.41
C GLU A 402 -0.26 -9.87 -6.56
N ASP A 403 -0.95 -8.73 -6.68
CA ASP A 403 -2.09 -8.59 -7.60
C ASP A 403 -1.65 -8.43 -9.08
N VAL A 404 -0.41 -7.97 -9.33
CA VAL A 404 0.05 -7.57 -10.68
C VAL A 404 1.44 -8.13 -11.00
N GLY A 405 2.42 -7.84 -10.15
CA GLY A 405 3.82 -8.24 -10.32
C GLY A 405 4.04 -9.75 -10.27
N GLN A 406 3.30 -10.47 -9.41
CA GLN A 406 3.37 -11.94 -9.30
C GLN A 406 3.06 -12.63 -10.62
N LYS A 407 2.10 -12.11 -11.41
CA LYS A 407 1.75 -12.67 -12.72
C LYS A 407 2.96 -12.74 -13.65
N ALA A 408 3.85 -11.75 -13.59
CA ALA A 408 5.09 -11.76 -14.36
C ALA A 408 6.08 -12.84 -13.86
N MET A 409 6.15 -13.05 -12.54
CA MET A 409 7.01 -14.06 -11.92
C MET A 409 6.55 -15.49 -12.22
N ASP A 410 5.25 -15.71 -12.40
CA ASP A 410 4.69 -17.05 -12.66
C ASP A 410 4.67 -17.42 -14.15
N GLN A 411 4.42 -16.45 -15.04
CA GLN A 411 4.20 -16.70 -16.46
C GLN A 411 5.50 -16.69 -17.26
N LEU A 412 6.34 -15.66 -17.08
CA LEU A 412 7.50 -15.45 -17.93
C LEU A 412 8.56 -16.56 -17.84
N PRO A 413 8.85 -17.20 -16.69
CA PRO A 413 9.80 -18.31 -16.64
C PRO A 413 9.47 -19.44 -17.62
N LYS A 414 8.18 -19.75 -17.81
CA LYS A 414 7.73 -20.79 -18.74
C LYS A 414 7.98 -20.36 -20.18
N THR A 415 7.56 -19.15 -20.53
CA THR A 415 7.76 -18.56 -21.86
C THR A 415 9.24 -18.44 -22.23
N MET A 416 10.10 -18.07 -21.27
CA MET A 416 11.54 -17.97 -21.49
C MET A 416 12.18 -19.32 -21.83
N VAL A 417 11.77 -20.39 -21.15
CA VAL A 417 12.22 -21.76 -21.43
C VAL A 417 11.69 -22.23 -22.79
N GLU A 418 10.42 -22.00 -23.08
CA GLU A 418 9.78 -22.37 -24.36
C GLU A 418 10.45 -21.71 -25.56
N LEU A 419 10.78 -20.42 -25.45
CA LEU A 419 11.42 -19.63 -26.52
C LEU A 419 12.95 -19.67 -26.48
N ASN A 420 13.53 -20.34 -25.48
CA ASN A 420 14.97 -20.38 -25.23
C ASN A 420 15.63 -18.98 -25.19
N THR A 421 14.98 -18.02 -24.54
CA THR A 421 15.49 -16.64 -24.44
C THR A 421 14.93 -15.92 -23.22
N TYR A 422 15.74 -15.07 -22.59
CA TYR A 422 15.25 -14.14 -21.55
C TYR A 422 14.55 -12.91 -22.13
N GLU A 423 14.75 -12.62 -23.43
CA GLU A 423 14.11 -11.48 -24.11
C GLU A 423 12.69 -11.84 -24.56
N VAL A 424 11.79 -11.93 -23.58
CA VAL A 424 10.35 -12.16 -23.80
C VAL A 424 9.54 -10.87 -23.61
N ASP A 425 8.34 -10.84 -24.18
CA ASP A 425 7.40 -9.74 -23.99
C ASP A 425 7.02 -9.59 -22.52
N SER A 426 6.81 -8.34 -22.09
CA SER A 426 6.43 -8.06 -20.70
C SER A 426 4.96 -8.33 -20.48
N VAL A 427 4.59 -8.80 -19.28
CA VAL A 427 3.19 -8.96 -18.90
C VAL A 427 2.54 -7.57 -18.76
N THR A 428 1.39 -7.39 -19.41
CA THR A 428 0.60 -6.14 -19.34
C THR A 428 0.31 -5.78 -17.89
N GLY A 429 0.55 -4.52 -17.51
CA GLY A 429 0.41 -4.04 -16.14
C GLY A 429 1.61 -4.32 -15.22
N ALA A 430 2.48 -5.28 -15.55
CA ALA A 430 3.62 -5.71 -14.73
C ALA A 430 4.98 -5.40 -15.38
N SER A 431 5.11 -4.26 -16.06
CA SER A 431 6.29 -3.98 -16.90
C SER A 431 7.60 -3.87 -16.13
N THR A 432 7.59 -3.32 -14.91
CA THR A 432 8.81 -3.20 -14.09
C THR A 432 9.22 -4.56 -13.53
N SER A 433 8.27 -5.32 -12.98
CA SER A 433 8.47 -6.70 -12.51
C SER A 433 8.99 -7.60 -13.63
N SER A 434 8.42 -7.49 -14.83
CA SER A 434 8.87 -8.20 -16.03
C SER A 434 10.33 -7.87 -16.38
N ARG A 435 10.70 -6.59 -16.38
CA ARG A 435 12.09 -6.17 -16.62
C ARG A 435 13.05 -6.68 -15.55
N ALA A 436 12.62 -6.70 -14.29
CA ALA A 436 13.44 -7.18 -13.19
C ALA A 436 13.78 -8.67 -13.34
N LEU A 437 12.78 -9.49 -13.63
CA LEU A 437 12.97 -10.92 -13.89
C LEU A 437 13.88 -11.16 -15.10
N LYS A 438 13.64 -10.47 -16.22
CA LYS A 438 14.49 -10.56 -17.43
C LYS A 438 15.94 -10.22 -17.12
N SER A 439 16.18 -9.18 -16.32
CA SER A 439 17.53 -8.80 -15.91
C SER A 439 18.20 -9.85 -15.02
N ALA A 440 17.45 -10.49 -14.12
CA ALA A 440 18.00 -11.55 -13.26
C ALA A 440 18.37 -12.79 -14.09
N VAL A 441 17.51 -13.21 -15.01
CA VAL A 441 17.80 -14.35 -15.91
C VAL A 441 18.99 -14.05 -16.82
N LYS A 442 19.07 -12.82 -17.36
CA LYS A 442 20.23 -12.37 -18.14
C LYS A 442 21.54 -12.46 -17.36
N ASP A 443 21.55 -12.00 -16.10
CA ASP A 443 22.72 -12.08 -15.22
C ASP A 443 23.15 -13.53 -14.98
N ALA A 444 22.20 -14.45 -14.77
CA ALA A 444 22.49 -15.88 -14.64
C ALA A 444 23.04 -16.50 -15.94
N GLU A 445 22.44 -16.17 -17.09
CA GLU A 445 22.83 -16.71 -18.39
C GLU A 445 24.23 -16.25 -18.82
N GLN A 446 24.59 -14.99 -18.52
CA GLN A 446 25.94 -14.48 -18.75
C GLN A 446 26.99 -15.27 -17.95
N LYS A 447 26.70 -15.61 -16.69
CA LYS A 447 27.56 -16.46 -15.87
C LYS A 447 27.65 -17.89 -16.42
N ALA A 448 26.56 -18.43 -16.93
CA ALA A 448 26.53 -19.76 -17.55
C ALA A 448 27.46 -19.84 -18.77
N LYS A 449 27.37 -18.86 -19.67
CA LYS A 449 28.21 -18.78 -20.88
C LYS A 449 29.69 -18.62 -20.54
N HIS A 450 30.04 -17.78 -19.56
CA HIS A 450 31.43 -17.65 -19.11
C HIS A 450 32.00 -18.90 -18.44
N ALA A 451 31.14 -19.75 -17.85
CA ALA A 451 31.54 -21.03 -17.27
C ALA A 451 31.73 -22.14 -18.33
N THR A 452 31.22 -21.96 -19.55
CA THR A 452 31.40 -22.91 -20.68
C THR A 452 32.61 -22.56 -21.57
N GLU A 453 33.08 -21.30 -21.50
CA GLU A 453 34.24 -20.80 -22.23
C GLU A 453 35.59 -21.05 -21.52
N ASN A 454 35.57 -21.45 -20.23
CA ASN A 454 36.74 -21.86 -19.44
C ASN A 454 36.67 -23.34 -19.10
#